data_AF-A0A2N0WI81-F1
#
_entry.id   AF-A0A2N0WI81-F1
#
_cell.length_a   1.000
_cell.length_b   1.000
_cell.length_c   1.000
_cell.angle_alpha   90.00
_cell.angle_beta   90.00
_cell.angle_gamma   90.00
#
_symmetry.space_group_name_H-M   'P 1'
#
loop_
_entity.id
_entity.type
_entity.pdbx_description
1 polymer ?
#
loop_
_entity_poly.entity_id
_entity_poly.type
_entity_poly.pdbx_seq_one_letter_code
_entity_poly.pdbx_strand_id
1 'polypeptide(L)'
;MKKALFTILGMLFVVIVFFGLPWLYESIFTNALVCAEGCSPAFRIFVFACGLLSLIFGGVIGYLYAKTSINTKQLAYITFIFLAFHTVVVWYSTGLGYGIHNSY
;
A
#
# COMPACT_ATOMS: atom_id res chain seq x y z
N MET A 1 22.82 -4.83 -13.35
CA MET A 1 22.44 -3.47 -12.88
C MET A 1 20.98 -3.12 -13.15
N LYS A 2 20.47 -3.22 -14.40
CA LYS A 2 19.07 -2.85 -14.73
C LYS A 2 17.99 -3.51 -13.85
N LYS A 3 18.10 -4.82 -13.57
CA LYS A 3 17.11 -5.56 -12.75
C LYS A 3 17.01 -5.06 -11.31
N ALA A 4 18.15 -4.72 -10.70
CA ALA A 4 18.19 -4.18 -9.35
C ALA A 4 17.57 -2.77 -9.29
N LEU A 5 17.83 -1.94 -10.31
CA LEU A 5 17.22 -0.61 -10.43
C LEU A 5 15.68 -0.69 -10.48
N PHE A 6 15.13 -1.58 -11.29
CA PHE A 6 13.67 -1.76 -11.37
C PHE A 6 13.07 -2.33 -10.07
N THR A 7 13.82 -3.16 -9.35
CA THR A 7 13.40 -3.65 -8.03
C THR A 7 13.29 -2.50 -7.02
N ILE A 8 14.29 -1.60 -6.99
CA ILE A 8 14.28 -0.40 -6.14
C ILE A 8 13.14 0.55 -6.55
N LEU A 9 12.93 0.76 -7.84
CA LEU A 9 11.82 1.57 -8.35
C LEU A 9 10.46 0.98 -7.94
N GLY A 10 10.31 -0.34 -7.96
CA GLY A 10 9.11 -1.02 -7.49
C GLY A 10 8.86 -0.82 -5.99
N MET A 11 9.90 -0.87 -5.16
CA MET A 11 9.78 -0.55 -3.73
C MET A 11 9.43 0.93 -3.49
N LEU A 12 10.06 1.86 -4.21
CA LEU A 12 9.74 3.29 -4.15
C LEU A 12 8.29 3.57 -4.56
N PHE A 13 7.79 2.89 -5.60
CA PHE A 13 6.40 2.98 -6.01
C PHE A 13 5.46 2.57 -4.87
N VAL A 14 5.76 1.47 -4.18
CA VAL A 14 4.97 1.04 -3.01
C VAL A 14 4.99 2.08 -1.91
N VAL A 15 6.14 2.68 -1.61
CA VAL A 15 6.23 3.78 -0.62
C VAL A 15 5.30 4.93 -1.01
N ILE A 16 5.35 5.36 -2.28
CA ILE A 16 4.47 6.43 -2.79
C ILE A 16 3.00 6.04 -2.65
N VAL A 17 2.63 4.81 -2.99
CA VAL A 17 1.24 4.33 -2.87
C VAL A 17 0.80 4.28 -1.40
N PHE A 18 1.66 3.79 -0.52
CA PHE A 18 1.37 3.61 0.91
C PHE A 18 1.18 4.94 1.65
N PHE A 19 1.95 5.98 1.30
CA PHE A 19 1.78 7.32 1.87
C PHE A 19 0.75 8.18 1.11
N GLY A 20 0.67 8.02 -0.21
CA GLY A 20 -0.16 8.85 -1.09
C GLY A 20 -1.64 8.47 -1.08
N LEU A 21 -1.98 7.18 -1.01
CA LEU A 21 -3.39 6.75 -0.99
C LEU A 21 -4.14 7.22 0.27
N PRO A 22 -3.59 7.09 1.49
CA PRO A 22 -4.24 7.65 2.69
C PRO A 22 -4.46 9.16 2.57
N TRP A 23 -3.45 9.91 2.10
CA TRP A 23 -3.56 11.36 1.94
C TRP A 23 -4.66 11.75 0.93
N LEU A 24 -4.72 11.06 -0.21
CA LEU A 24 -5.82 11.24 -1.17
C LEU A 24 -7.18 10.90 -0.55
N TYR A 25 -7.26 9.80 0.20
CA TYR A 25 -8.50 9.40 0.85
C TYR A 25 -8.99 10.46 1.85
N GLU A 26 -8.11 10.96 2.73
CA GLU A 26 -8.43 12.02 3.69
C GLU A 26 -8.84 13.33 3.00
N SER A 27 -8.22 13.65 1.86
CA SER A 27 -8.58 14.84 1.07
C SER A 27 -9.99 14.76 0.46
N ILE A 28 -10.45 13.55 0.14
CA ILE A 28 -11.79 13.30 -0.40
C ILE A 28 -12.81 13.20 0.75
N PHE A 29 -12.41 12.63 1.89
CA PHE A 29 -13.25 12.38 3.05
C PHE A 29 -12.74 13.18 4.26
N THR A 30 -12.96 14.49 4.24
CA THR A 30 -12.43 15.50 5.19
C THR A 30 -12.80 15.29 6.67
N ASN A 31 -13.78 14.44 6.98
CA ASN A 31 -14.19 14.14 8.36
C ASN A 31 -13.61 12.83 8.91
N ALA A 32 -12.77 12.12 8.14
CA ALA A 32 -12.09 10.92 8.60
C ALA A 32 -10.88 11.30 9.47
N LEU A 33 -11.11 11.55 10.77
CA LEU A 33 -10.04 11.74 11.73
C LEU A 33 -9.34 10.40 11.98
N VAL A 34 -8.20 10.18 11.34
CA VAL A 34 -7.38 8.99 11.56
C VAL A 34 -6.70 9.10 12.92
N CYS A 35 -7.16 8.30 13.89
CA CYS A 35 -6.52 8.11 15.20
C CYS A 35 -6.17 9.41 15.96
N ALA A 36 -7.11 10.35 16.11
CA ALA A 36 -6.87 11.59 16.85
C ALA A 36 -6.39 11.36 18.30
N GLU A 37 -6.81 10.25 18.93
CA GLU A 37 -6.45 9.85 20.30
C GLU A 37 -5.33 8.79 20.33
N GLY A 38 -4.74 8.48 19.17
CA GLY A 38 -3.70 7.47 18.99
C GLY A 38 -4.24 6.11 18.55
N CYS A 39 -3.54 5.45 17.61
CA CYS A 39 -3.97 4.14 17.12
C CYS A 39 -3.61 3.00 18.07
N SER A 40 -4.50 2.01 18.17
CA SER A 40 -4.28 0.79 18.96
C SER A 40 -2.99 0.03 18.56
N PRO A 41 -2.32 -0.66 19.51
CA PRO A 41 -1.13 -1.44 19.19
C PRO A 41 -1.35 -2.50 18.11
N ALA A 42 -2.50 -3.18 18.12
CA ALA A 42 -2.87 -4.18 17.13
C ALA A 42 -2.95 -3.58 15.71
N PHE A 43 -3.50 -2.37 15.58
CA PHE A 43 -3.57 -1.66 14.30
C PHE A 43 -2.19 -1.27 13.79
N ARG A 44 -1.30 -0.76 14.66
CA ARG A 44 0.07 -0.42 14.27
C ARG A 44 0.82 -1.64 13.73
N ILE A 45 0.65 -2.80 14.37
CA ILE A 45 1.23 -4.08 13.92
C ILE A 45 0.64 -4.49 12.56
N PHE A 46 -0.67 -4.37 12.39
CA PHE A 46 -1.34 -4.68 11.12
C PHE A 46 -0.82 -3.81 9.97
N VAL A 47 -0.80 -2.48 10.14
CA VAL A 47 -0.31 -1.54 9.12
C VAL A 47 1.16 -1.79 8.81
N PHE A 48 1.98 -2.05 9.83
CA PHE A 48 3.39 -2.37 9.66
C PHE A 48 3.62 -3.68 8.87
N ALA A 49 2.89 -4.75 9.22
CA ALA A 49 2.96 -6.03 8.53
C ALA A 49 2.49 -5.91 7.07
N CYS A 50 1.39 -5.20 6.82
CA CYS A 50 0.92 -4.90 5.48
C CYS A 50 1.95 -4.09 4.68
N GLY A 51 2.55 -3.04 5.27
CA GLY A 51 3.58 -2.24 4.62
C GLY A 51 4.82 -3.07 4.25
N LEU A 52 5.30 -3.92 5.14
CA LEU A 52 6.44 -4.81 4.88
C LEU A 52 6.15 -5.79 3.73
N LEU A 53 4.99 -6.46 3.76
CA LEU A 53 4.58 -7.37 2.68
C LEU A 53 4.50 -6.62 1.35
N SER A 54 3.99 -5.40 1.38
CA SER A 54 3.84 -4.56 0.20
C SER A 54 5.19 -4.19 -0.42
N LEU A 55 6.21 -3.89 0.40
CA LEU A 55 7.57 -3.63 -0.10
C LEU A 55 8.17 -4.85 -0.80
N ILE A 56 7.96 -6.04 -0.24
CA ILE A 56 8.39 -7.31 -0.86
C ILE A 56 7.68 -7.47 -2.21
N PHE A 57 6.36 -7.26 -2.26
CA PHE A 57 5.59 -7.32 -3.51
C PHE A 57 6.06 -6.30 -4.54
N GLY A 58 6.33 -5.05 -4.14
CA GLY A 58 6.87 -4.01 -5.02
C GLY A 58 8.21 -4.40 -5.62
N GLY A 59 9.11 -4.96 -4.80
CA GLY A 59 10.38 -5.50 -5.28
C GLY A 59 10.19 -6.62 -6.29
N VAL A 60 9.28 -7.57 -6.03
CA VAL A 60 8.95 -8.66 -6.96
C VAL A 60 8.38 -8.12 -8.27
N ILE A 61 7.41 -7.21 -8.22
CA ILE A 61 6.81 -6.59 -9.43
C ILE A 61 7.88 -5.86 -10.24
N GLY A 62 8.76 -5.08 -9.58
CA GLY A 62 9.87 -4.40 -10.23
C GLY A 62 10.85 -5.37 -10.90
N TYR A 63 11.17 -6.48 -10.24
CA TYR A 63 11.99 -7.54 -10.83
C TYR A 63 11.31 -8.18 -12.06
N LEU A 64 10.01 -8.49 -11.97
CA LEU A 64 9.23 -9.07 -13.06
C LEU A 64 9.15 -8.10 -14.24
N TYR A 65 9.01 -6.79 -14.00
CA TYR A 65 9.05 -5.75 -15.03
C TYR A 65 10.39 -5.73 -15.80
N ALA A 66 11.50 -5.97 -15.10
CA ALA A 66 12.82 -6.05 -15.72
C ALA A 66 13.05 -7.35 -16.51
N LYS A 67 12.16 -8.34 -16.40
CA LYS A 67 12.28 -9.64 -17.08
C LYS A 67 11.55 -9.58 -18.43
N THR A 68 12.32 -9.63 -19.51
CA THR A 68 11.83 -9.54 -20.90
C THR A 68 10.90 -10.68 -21.34
N SER A 69 10.76 -11.75 -20.53
CA SER A 69 9.95 -12.92 -20.86
C SER A 69 8.50 -12.84 -20.37
N ILE A 70 8.12 -11.79 -19.65
CA ILE A 70 6.79 -11.67 -19.04
C ILE A 70 5.87 -10.83 -19.93
N ASN A 71 4.64 -11.30 -20.11
CA ASN A 71 3.63 -10.57 -20.86
C ASN A 71 3.16 -9.34 -20.07
N THR A 72 3.25 -8.16 -20.68
CA THR A 72 2.84 -6.88 -20.07
C THR A 72 1.40 -6.91 -19.54
N LYS A 73 0.50 -7.67 -20.17
CA LYS A 73 -0.89 -7.84 -19.70
C LYS A 73 -0.98 -8.54 -18.35
N GLN A 74 -0.17 -9.57 -18.13
CA GLN A 74 -0.11 -10.29 -16.85
C GLN A 74 0.47 -9.40 -15.76
N LEU A 75 1.49 -8.61 -16.10
CA LEU A 75 2.10 -7.68 -15.16
C LEU A 75 1.12 -6.58 -14.74
N ALA A 76 0.37 -6.01 -15.69
CA ALA A 76 -0.68 -5.03 -15.41
C ALA A 76 -1.77 -5.62 -14.50
N TYR A 77 -2.17 -6.87 -14.73
CA TYR A 77 -3.15 -7.56 -13.88
C TYR A 77 -2.67 -7.75 -12.44
N ILE A 78 -1.41 -8.17 -12.25
CA ILE A 78 -0.81 -8.33 -10.91
C ILE A 78 -0.73 -6.97 -10.20
N THR A 79 -0.27 -5.94 -10.90
CA THR A 79 -0.21 -4.57 -10.34
C THR A 79 -1.60 -4.05 -9.98
N PHE A 80 -2.61 -4.34 -10.79
CA PHE A 80 -3.99 -3.96 -10.48
C PHE A 80 -4.53 -4.65 -9.22
N ILE A 81 -4.30 -5.96 -9.07
CA ILE A 81 -4.68 -6.70 -7.84
C ILE A 81 -3.99 -6.09 -6.62
N PHE A 82 -2.70 -5.77 -6.74
CA PHE A 82 -1.93 -5.15 -5.67
C PHE A 82 -2.52 -3.79 -5.25
N LEU A 83 -2.86 -2.95 -6.23
CA LEU A 83 -3.50 -1.65 -5.98
C LEU A 83 -4.88 -1.82 -5.34
N ALA A 84 -5.71 -2.74 -5.85
CA ALA A 84 -7.03 -3.01 -5.29
C ALA A 84 -6.94 -3.48 -3.82
N PHE A 85 -5.98 -4.36 -3.51
CA PHE A 85 -5.70 -4.75 -2.13
C PHE A 85 -5.31 -3.54 -1.26
N HIS A 86 -4.44 -2.65 -1.76
CA HIS A 86 -4.09 -1.42 -1.04
C HIS A 86 -5.28 -0.51 -0.82
N THR A 87 -6.16 -0.35 -1.81
CA THR A 87 -7.37 0.45 -1.64
C THR A 87 -8.25 -0.10 -0.51
N VAL A 88 -8.38 -1.43 -0.40
CA VAL A 88 -9.12 -2.06 0.70
C VAL A 88 -8.41 -1.84 2.04
N VAL A 89 -7.09 -1.98 2.10
CA VAL A 89 -6.31 -1.71 3.34
C VAL A 89 -6.47 -0.25 3.77
N VAL A 90 -6.38 0.68 2.82
CA VAL A 90 -6.54 2.12 3.08
C VAL A 90 -7.97 2.40 3.56
N TRP A 91 -9.00 1.95 2.84
CA TRP A 91 -10.38 2.08 3.26
C TRP A 91 -10.65 1.45 4.63
N TYR A 92 -10.09 0.26 4.90
CA TYR A 92 -10.17 -0.36 6.21
C TYR A 92 -9.48 0.53 7.25
N SER A 93 -8.30 1.08 6.97
CA SER A 93 -7.56 1.91 7.91
C SER A 93 -8.16 3.29 8.18
N THR A 94 -8.87 3.87 7.21
CA THR A 94 -9.39 5.25 7.28
C THR A 94 -10.90 5.30 7.50
N GLY A 95 -11.64 4.29 7.05
CA GLY A 95 -13.11 4.25 7.07
C GLY A 95 -13.72 3.32 8.12
N LEU A 96 -13.13 2.15 8.38
CA LEU A 96 -13.65 1.17 9.37
C LEU A 96 -12.74 0.99 10.59
N GLY A 97 -11.47 1.33 10.42
CA GLY A 97 -10.38 0.99 11.31
C GLY A 97 -10.12 2.13 12.26
N TYR A 98 -10.74 2.06 13.43
CA TYR A 98 -10.24 2.67 14.65
C TYR A 98 -10.17 4.21 14.70
N GLY A 99 -10.53 4.96 13.65
CA GLY A 99 -10.79 6.41 13.74
C GLY A 99 -12.15 6.75 14.38
N ILE A 100 -13.10 5.81 14.40
CA ILE A 100 -14.48 6.06 14.84
C ILE A 100 -14.93 5.14 16.01
N HIS A 101 -14.39 3.91 16.13
CA HIS A 101 -14.96 2.90 17.06
C HIS A 101 -13.99 2.19 18.00
N ASN A 102 -12.69 2.51 17.97
CA ASN A 102 -11.71 1.94 18.89
C ASN A 102 -10.48 2.88 19.06
N SER A 103 -10.69 4.18 18.91
CA SER A 103 -9.83 5.16 19.56
C SER A 103 -9.88 4.89 21.07
N TYR A 104 -8.73 4.97 21.73
CA TYR A 104 -8.63 4.72 23.18
C TYR A 104 -9.39 5.77 23.97
#